data_AF-A0A519FND5-F1
#
_entry.id   AF-A0A519FND5-F1
#
_cell.length_a   1.000
_cell.length_b   1.000
_cell.length_c   1.000
_cell.angle_alpha   90.00
_cell.angle_beta   90.00
_cell.angle_gamma   90.00
#
_symmetry.space_group_name_H-M   'P 1'
#
loop_
_entity.id
_entity.type
_entity.pdbx_description
1 polymer ?
#
loop_
_entity_poly.entity_id
_entity_poly.type
_entity_poly.pdbx_seq_one_letter_code
_entity_poly.pdbx_strand_id
1 'polypeptide(L)' 'MNILFVADPLEQFKIYKDTTFSMMREAQRRGHSISACEP' A
#
# COMPACT_ATOMS: atom_id res chain seq x y z
N MET A 1 2.42 -6.82 12.39
CA MET A 1 1.86 -7.79 11.41
C MET A 1 2.55 -7.57 10.07
N ASN A 2 2.57 -8.57 9.20
CA ASN A 2 3.09 -8.47 7.84
C ASN A 2 1.90 -8.46 6.87
N ILE A 3 1.76 -7.39 6.09
CA ILE A 3 0.64 -7.19 5.17
C ILE A 3 1.19 -7.13 3.74
N LEU A 4 0.68 -8.00 2.88
CA LEU A 4 0.97 -7.99 1.45
C LEU A 4 -0.16 -7.27 0.70
N PHE A 5 0.18 -6.22 -0.02
CA PHE A 5 -0.70 -5.55 -0.98
C PHE A 5 -0.43 -6.13 -2.37
N VAL A 6 -1.44 -6.74 -2.99
CA VAL A 6 -1.40 -7.14 -4.40
C VAL A 6 -2.09 -6.04 -5.19
N ALA A 7 -1.35 -5.28 -5.97
CA ALA A 7 -1.86 -4.11 -6.69
C ALA A 7 -1.06 -3.79 -7.94
N ASP A 8 -1.56 -2.87 -8.75
CA ASP A 8 -0.84 -2.30 -9.91
C ASP A 8 0.49 -1.65 -9.47
N PRO A 9 1.43 -1.39 -10.40
CA PRO A 9 2.73 -0.81 -10.07
C PRO A 9 2.60 0.49 -9.27
N LEU A 10 3.36 0.60 -8.18
CA LEU A 10 3.26 1.73 -7.25
C LEU A 10 3.60 3.08 -7.90
N GLU A 11 4.38 3.08 -8.98
CA GLU A 11 4.72 4.27 -9.77
C GLU A 11 3.49 4.87 -10.46
N GLN A 12 2.44 4.09 -10.71
CA GLN A 12 1.21 4.55 -11.33
C GLN A 12 0.22 5.16 -10.33
N PHE A 13 0.49 5.01 -9.03
CA PHE A 13 -0.43 5.42 -7.98
C PHE A 13 -0.52 6.95 -7.91
N LYS A 14 -1.75 7.45 -8.00
CA LYS A 14 -2.04 8.86 -7.74
C LYS A 14 -2.31 9.04 -6.26
N ILE A 15 -1.28 9.44 -5.49
CA ILE A 15 -1.32 9.60 -4.02
C ILE A 15 -2.57 10.32 -3.51
N TYR A 16 -3.09 11.32 -4.23
CA TYR A 16 -4.26 12.11 -3.83
C TYR A 16 -5.62 11.45 -4.06
N LYS A 17 -5.68 10.35 -4.82
CA LYS A 17 -6.92 9.65 -5.20
C LYS A 17 -6.91 8.16 -4.84
N ASP A 18 -5.72 7.61 -4.62
CA ASP A 18 -5.55 6.18 -4.43
C ASP A 18 -5.87 5.76 -2.99
N THR A 19 -6.94 4.99 -2.83
CA THR A 19 -7.36 4.45 -1.54
C THR A 19 -6.42 3.34 -1.06
N THR A 20 -5.82 2.58 -1.97
CA THR A 20 -4.81 1.56 -1.65
C THR A 20 -3.58 2.20 -1.01
N PHE A 21 -3.09 3.31 -1.57
CA PHE A 21 -2.01 4.09 -0.95
C PHE A 21 -2.36 4.56 0.46
N SER A 22 -3.58 5.06 0.64
CA SER A 22 -4.07 5.52 1.94
C SER A 22 -4.10 4.38 2.97
N MET A 23 -4.51 3.18 2.56
CA MET A 23 -4.50 1.98 3.41
C MET A 23 -3.08 1.54 3.75
N MET A 24 -2.15 1.55 2.79
CA MET A 24 -0.73 1.24 3.02
C MET A 24 -0.10 2.18 4.05
N ARG A 25 -0.36 3.49 3.93
CA ARG A 25 0.13 4.50 4.87
C ARG A 25 -0.42 4.30 6.27
N GLU A 26 -1.71 4.01 6.40
CA GLU A 26 -2.33 3.75 7.70
C GLU A 26 -1.80 2.47 8.35
N ALA A 27 -1.59 1.41 7.57
CA ALA A 27 -0.96 0.18 8.05
C ALA A 27 0.45 0.44 8.59
N GLN A 28 1.26 1.21 7.86
CA GLN A 28 2.59 1.63 8.34
C GLN A 28 2.51 2.47 9.61
N ARG A 29 1.58 3.44 9.68
CA ARG A 29 1.38 4.30 10.87
C ARG A 29 1.07 3.48 12.12
N ARG A 30 0.39 2.35 11.98
CA ARG A 30 0.09 1.40 13.08
C ARG A 30 1.26 0.45 13.41
N GLY A 31 2.42 0.63 12.77
CA GLY A 31 3.59 -0.21 12.99
C GLY A 31 3.51 -1.58 12.31
N HIS A 32 2.72 -1.71 11.24
CA HIS A 32 2.71 -2.93 10.43
C HIS A 32 3.77 -2.86 9.34
N SER A 33 4.48 -3.98 9.14
CA SER A 33 5.36 -4.16 7.99
C SER A 33 4.51 -4.40 6.77
N ILE A 34 4.76 -3.62 5.71
CA ILE A 34 4.04 -3.75 4.45
C ILE A 34 4.98 -4.22 3.34
N SER A 35 4.45 -5.00 2.42
CA SER A 35 5.09 -5.40 1.17
C SER A 35 4.08 -5.23 0.05
N ALA A 36 4.53 -4.93 -1.16
CA ALA A 36 3.69 -4.82 -2.33
C ALA A 36 4.20 -5.75 -3.42
N CYS A 37 3.29 -6.35 -4.19
CA CYS A 37 3.60 -7.11 -5.39
C CYS A 37 2.49 -6.91 -6.44
N GLU A 38 2.82 -7.21 -7.69
CA GLU A 38 1.88 -7.22 -8.81
C GLU A 38 1.24 -8.63 -8.93
N PRO A 39 0.03 -8.75 -9.54
CA PRO A 39 -0.55 -10.03 -9.92
C PRO A 39 0.31 -10.86 -10.90
#